data_AF-A9THB7-F1
#
_entry.id   AF-A9THB7-F1
#
_cell.length_a   1.000
_cell.length_b   1.000
_cell.length_c   1.000
_cell.angle_alpha   90.00
_cell.angle_beta   90.00
_cell.angle_gamma   90.00
#
_symmetry.space_group_name_H-M   'P 1'
#
loop_
_entity.id
_entity.type
_entity.pdbx_description
1 polymer ?
#
loop_
_entity_poly.entity_id
_entity_poly.type
_entity_poly.pdbx_seq_one_letter_code
_entity_poly.pdbx_strand_id
1 'polypeptide(L)'
;MSPPPSLLDLTLVTAVVHIHRFSDLSSVPDYLVYELFQKTLAAGKLNDHVLRMFLGTGNDEVFQLVEALKIRPVIKPILPTRCSDREF
;
A
#
# COMPACT_ATOMS: atom_id res chain seq x y z
N MET A 1 -21.82 -2.07 -24.89
CA MET A 1 -22.12 -3.23 -24.02
C MET A 1 -20.78 -3.69 -23.47
N SER A 2 -20.47 -3.42 -22.19
CA SER A 2 -19.22 -3.90 -21.60
C SER A 2 -19.28 -5.43 -21.50
N PRO A 3 -18.20 -6.16 -21.84
CA PRO A 3 -18.15 -7.59 -21.63
C PRO A 3 -18.41 -7.91 -20.15
N PRO A 4 -18.93 -9.11 -19.84
CA PRO A 4 -19.07 -9.53 -18.45
C PRO A 4 -17.70 -9.48 -17.77
N PRO A 5 -17.63 -9.06 -16.49
CA PRO A 5 -16.36 -8.94 -15.79
C PRO A 5 -15.67 -10.30 -15.71
N SER A 6 -14.36 -10.32 -15.90
CA SER A 6 -13.58 -11.55 -15.77
C SER A 6 -13.48 -11.97 -14.30
N LEU A 7 -13.16 -13.25 -14.07
CA LEU A 7 -12.88 -13.74 -12.72
C LEU A 7 -11.72 -12.95 -12.08
N LEU A 8 -10.73 -12.57 -12.87
CA LEU A 8 -9.61 -11.75 -12.42
C LEU A 8 -10.07 -10.36 -11.97
N ASP A 9 -10.92 -9.69 -12.76
CA ASP A 9 -11.47 -8.38 -12.38
C ASP A 9 -12.25 -8.44 -11.07
N LEU A 10 -13.11 -9.46 -10.91
CA LEU A 10 -13.86 -9.67 -9.68
C LEU A 10 -12.94 -9.96 -8.48
N THR A 11 -11.87 -10.72 -8.72
CA THR A 11 -10.87 -11.04 -7.71
C THR A 11 -10.12 -9.78 -7.28
N LEU A 12 -9.69 -8.94 -8.23
CA LEU A 12 -9.01 -7.68 -7.95
C LEU A 12 -9.89 -6.71 -7.15
N VAL A 13 -11.16 -6.56 -7.54
CA VAL A 13 -12.13 -5.73 -6.79
C VAL A 13 -12.27 -6.25 -5.36
N THR A 14 -12.41 -7.57 -5.18
CA THR A 14 -12.56 -8.18 -3.86
C THR A 14 -11.27 -8.06 -3.01
N ALA A 15 -10.11 -8.21 -3.64
CA ALA A 15 -8.80 -8.07 -3.00
C ALA A 15 -8.59 -6.64 -2.50
N VAL A 16 -8.91 -5.62 -3.30
CA VAL A 16 -8.84 -4.20 -2.89
C VAL A 16 -9.72 -3.94 -1.67
N VAL A 17 -10.90 -4.56 -1.58
CA VAL A 17 -11.78 -4.40 -0.42
C VAL A 17 -11.09 -4.88 0.87
N HIS A 18 -10.34 -5.98 0.78
CA HIS A 18 -9.72 -6.67 1.90
C HIS A 18 -8.19 -6.47 1.98
N ILE A 19 -7.65 -5.48 1.26
CA ILE A 19 -6.20 -5.34 1.07
C ILE A 19 -5.43 -5.22 2.39
N HIS A 20 -6.04 -4.59 3.40
CA HIS A 20 -5.48 -4.43 4.76
C HIS A 20 -5.29 -5.73 5.54
N ARG A 21 -5.88 -6.85 5.08
CA ARG A 21 -5.78 -8.16 5.75
C ARG A 21 -4.59 -8.98 5.28
N PHE A 22 -4.01 -8.64 4.13
CA PHE A 22 -2.81 -9.31 3.63
C PHE A 22 -1.59 -8.83 4.42
N SER A 23 -0.61 -9.71 4.60
CA SER A 23 0.65 -9.37 5.28
C SER A 23 1.70 -8.96 4.27
N ASP A 24 1.75 -9.67 3.14
CA ASP A 24 2.65 -9.46 2.02
C ASP A 24 1.97 -9.84 0.70
N LEU A 25 2.58 -9.39 -0.41
CA LEU A 25 2.16 -9.71 -1.77
C LEU A 25 3.27 -10.41 -2.56
N SER A 26 4.23 -11.04 -1.86
CA SER A 26 5.41 -11.69 -2.44
C SER A 26 5.07 -12.81 -3.43
N SER A 27 3.93 -13.46 -3.24
CA SER A 27 3.45 -14.56 -4.10
C SER A 27 2.64 -14.07 -5.31
N VAL A 28 2.42 -12.76 -5.44
CA VAL A 28 1.61 -12.16 -6.51
C VAL A 28 2.54 -11.68 -7.63
N PRO A 29 2.26 -12.00 -8.91
CA PRO A 29 3.01 -11.47 -10.04
C PRO A 29 3.03 -9.94 -10.09
N ASP A 30 4.16 -9.38 -10.52
CA ASP A 30 4.42 -7.93 -10.56
C ASP A 30 3.33 -7.12 -11.25
N TYR A 31 2.85 -7.57 -12.42
CA TYR A 31 1.82 -6.87 -13.17
C TYR A 31 0.49 -6.76 -12.39
N LEU A 32 0.16 -7.78 -11.57
CA LEU A 32 -1.03 -7.75 -10.71
C LEU A 32 -0.80 -6.88 -9.47
N VAL A 33 0.42 -6.84 -8.94
CA VAL A 33 0.76 -5.95 -7.82
C VAL A 33 0.56 -4.50 -8.22
N TYR A 34 1.06 -4.12 -9.40
CA TYR A 34 0.88 -2.76 -9.92
C TYR A 34 -0.60 -2.44 -10.17
N GLU A 35 -1.36 -3.34 -10.79
CA GLU A 35 -2.79 -3.14 -11.03
C GLU A 35 -3.59 -3.03 -9.71
N LEU A 36 -3.27 -3.88 -8.72
CA LEU A 36 -3.84 -3.81 -7.38
C LEU A 36 -3.54 -2.47 -6.71
N PHE A 37 -2.32 -1.96 -6.87
CA PHE A 37 -1.94 -0.66 -6.31
C PHE A 37 -2.77 0.47 -6.92
N GLN A 38 -2.89 0.51 -8.24
CA GLN A 38 -3.72 1.50 -8.95
C GLN A 38 -5.19 1.46 -8.49
N LYS A 39 -5.79 0.26 -8.42
CA LYS A 39 -7.18 0.13 -7.93
C LYS A 39 -7.31 0.50 -6.45
N THR A 40 -6.30 0.23 -5.63
CA THR A 40 -6.27 0.62 -4.21
C THR A 40 -6.23 2.14 -4.04
N LEU A 41 -5.46 2.83 -4.88
CA LEU A 41 -5.44 4.30 -4.94
C LEU A 41 -6.78 4.86 -5.37
N ALA A 42 -7.37 4.33 -6.44
CA ALA A 42 -8.68 4.75 -6.94
C ALA A 42 -9.80 4.54 -5.90
N ALA A 43 -9.70 3.48 -5.08
CA ALA A 43 -10.63 3.20 -3.99
C ALA A 43 -10.39 4.06 -2.73
N GLY A 44 -9.33 4.87 -2.67
CA GLY A 44 -8.97 5.68 -1.50
C GLY A 44 -8.60 4.86 -0.26
N LYS A 45 -8.19 3.60 -0.45
CA LYS A 45 -7.86 2.66 0.65
C LYS A 45 -6.38 2.62 1.02
N LEU A 46 -5.60 3.56 0.50
CA LEU A 46 -4.18 3.64 0.83
C LEU A 46 -4.01 4.12 2.29
N ASN A 47 -3.42 3.27 3.12
CA ASN A 47 -2.96 3.61 4.46
C ASN A 47 -1.46 3.26 4.59
N ASP A 48 -0.83 3.66 5.70
CA ASP A 48 0.61 3.48 5.87
C ASP A 48 1.04 2.00 5.90
N HIS A 49 0.21 1.12 6.48
CA HIS A 49 0.46 -0.32 6.48
C HIS A 49 0.42 -0.93 5.07
N VAL A 50 -0.63 -0.60 4.32
CA VAL A 50 -0.83 -1.04 2.93
C VAL A 50 0.25 -0.48 2.03
N LEU A 51 0.64 0.79 2.21
CA LEU A 51 1.76 1.38 1.48
C LEU A 51 3.07 0.62 1.74
N ARG A 52 3.40 0.32 3.00
CA ARG A 52 4.59 -0.48 3.32
C ARG A 52 4.54 -1.87 2.70
N MET A 53 3.38 -2.51 2.67
CA MET A 53 3.19 -3.81 2.03
C MET A 53 3.51 -3.74 0.52
N PHE A 54 2.99 -2.73 -0.17
CA PHE A 54 3.25 -2.52 -1.60
C PHE A 54 4.70 -2.13 -1.91
N LEU A 55 5.39 -1.42 -1.01
CA LEU A 55 6.83 -1.15 -1.17
C LEU A 55 7.67 -2.39 -0.89
N GLY A 56 7.19 -3.28 -0.01
CA GLY A 56 7.87 -4.53 0.35
C GLY A 56 7.94 -5.57 -0.77
N THR A 57 7.14 -5.44 -1.82
CA THR A 57 7.22 -6.34 -2.99
C THR A 57 8.43 -6.06 -3.88
N GLY A 58 9.08 -4.89 -3.76
CA GLY A 58 10.22 -4.55 -4.62
C GLY A 58 9.84 -4.16 -6.05
N ASN A 59 8.56 -3.88 -6.32
CA ASN A 59 8.09 -3.60 -7.67
C ASN A 59 8.40 -2.16 -8.10
N ASP A 60 9.23 -1.98 -9.13
CA ASP A 60 9.71 -0.68 -9.61
C ASP A 60 8.57 0.27 -10.05
N GLU A 61 7.50 -0.27 -10.66
CA GLU A 61 6.37 0.54 -11.13
C GLU A 61 5.60 1.15 -9.96
N VAL A 62 5.47 0.40 -8.86
CA VAL A 62 4.88 0.90 -7.61
C VAL A 62 5.73 2.03 -7.04
N PHE A 63 7.06 1.87 -6.99
CA PHE A 63 7.96 2.92 -6.49
C PHE A 63 7.87 4.19 -7.33
N GLN A 64 7.91 4.08 -8.66
CA GLN A 64 7.79 5.21 -9.56
C GLN A 64 6.46 5.95 -9.38
N LEU A 65 5.36 5.21 -9.21
CA LEU A 65 4.05 5.83 -9.00
C LEU A 65 3.96 6.54 -7.64
N VAL A 66 4.52 5.95 -6.58
CA VAL A 66 4.60 6.56 -5.24
C VAL A 66 5.39 7.87 -5.29
N GLU A 67 6.52 7.88 -6.01
CA GLU A 67 7.35 9.08 -6.20
C GLU A 67 6.62 10.14 -7.02
N ALA A 68 6.02 9.76 -8.14
CA ALA A 68 5.26 10.65 -9.03
C ALA A 68 4.08 11.33 -8.29
N LEU A 69 3.39 10.58 -7.42
CA LEU A 69 2.30 11.07 -6.59
C LEU A 69 2.78 11.80 -5.33
N LYS A 70 4.09 11.89 -5.10
CA LYS A 70 4.73 12.51 -3.93
C LYS A 70 4.18 11.97 -2.60
N ILE A 71 3.82 10.70 -2.57
CA ILE A 71 3.28 10.04 -1.38
C ILE A 71 4.44 9.86 -0.39
N ARG A 72 4.30 10.45 0.80
CA ARG A 72 5.28 10.29 1.88
C ARG A 72 4.68 9.41 2.98
N PRO A 73 5.39 8.38 3.45
CA PRO A 73 4.95 7.65 4.64
C PRO A 73 4.83 8.63 5.81
N VAL A 74 3.79 8.49 6.61
CA VAL A 74 3.55 9.40 7.74
C VAL A 74 4.53 9.02 8.83
N ILE A 75 5.67 9.71 8.88
CA ILE A 75 6.58 9.63 10.01
C ILE A 75 5.89 10.31 11.18
N LYS A 76 5.30 9.53 12.09
CA LYS A 76 4.86 10.06 13.38
C LYS A 76 6.13 10.47 14.14
N PRO A 77 6.34 11.78 14.41
CA PRO A 77 7.48 12.18 15.22
C PRO A 77 7.31 11.55 16.60
N ILE A 78 8.29 10.72 16.97
CA ILE A 78 8.47 10.32 18.37
C ILE A 78 8.87 11.59 19.12
N LEU A 79 7.89 12.20 19.80
CA LEU A 79 8.17 13.28 20.73
C LEU A 79 9.10 12.70 21.81
N PRO A 80 10.28 13.29 22.07
CA PRO A 80 11.10 12.86 23.18
C PRO A 80 10.27 13.05 24.45
N THR A 81 9.91 11.95 25.10
CA THR A 81 9.42 11.99 26.48
C THR A 81 10.54 12.62 27.29
N ARG A 82 10.30 13.84 27.81
CA ARG A 82 11.28 14.52 28.66
C ARG A 82 11.70 13.57 29.77
N CYS A 83 12.90 13.02 29.70
CA CYS A 83 13.54 12.45 30.86
C CYS A 83 13.74 13.62 31.81
N SER A 84 13.07 13.60 32.96
CA SER A 84 13.44 14.48 34.06
C SER A 84 14.88 14.15 34.43
N ASP A 85 15.77 15.12 34.22
CA ASP A 85 17.14 15.10 34.72
C ASP A 85 17.13 14.69 36.20
N ARG A 86 17.70 13.53 36.50
CA ARG A 86 18.17 13.27 37.87
C ARG A 86 19.56 13.85 37.95
N GLU A 87 19.62 15.11 38.36
CA GLU A 87 20.85 15.70 38.88
C GLU A 87 21.16 15.09 40.25
N PHE A 88 22.43 14.72 40.41
CA PHE A 88 23.19 14.33 41.62
C PHE A 88 22.95 12.92 42.21
#